data_AF-A0A498NVH3-F1
#
_entry.id   AF-A0A498NVH3-F1
#
_cell.length_a   1.000
_cell.length_b   1.000
_cell.length_c   1.000
_cell.angle_alpha   90.00
_cell.angle_beta   90.00
_cell.angle_gamma   90.00
#
_symmetry.space_group_name_H-M   'P 1'
#
loop_
_entity.id
_entity.type
_entity.pdbx_description
1 polymer ?
#
loop_
_entity_poly.entity_id
_entity_poly.type
_entity_poly.pdbx_seq_one_letter_code
_entity_poly.pdbx_strand_id
1 'polypeptide(L)'
;MDIQKIKMICSDDINIGNHRGRVKVDMDSVQSDSNASYLRAARAGNLEKVLDYLKTGVDINICNQNGLNALHLASKEGHVDVVAELLKLGANVDAATKKGNTALHIASLAGQAEVVRELVTNGANVNAQSQNGFTPLYMAAQENHLDVVRFLLENNSSQSIATEVCVCVCVCVCVCVCVCDGFTPLAVALQQGHDQVVSLLLENDTKGKVRLPALHIAARKDDTKSAALLLQNDHNADVESKSGFTPLHIAAHYGNINVATLLLNRGAAVDFMARNDITPLHVAAKRGNGNMVKLLLDRGAKIDAKTKDGLTPLHCGARSGHEQVVEMLLDRGAPILSKTKVRPLLL
;
A
#
# COMPACT_ATOMS: atom_id res chain seq x y z
N MET A 1 -6.83 -2.50 9.13
CA MET A 1 -7.80 -1.70 8.34
C MET A 1 -7.95 -2.39 7.01
N ASP A 2 -9.16 -2.82 6.67
CA ASP A 2 -9.41 -3.60 5.45
C ASP A 2 -9.21 -2.77 4.19
N ILE A 3 -8.63 -3.39 3.16
CA ILE A 3 -8.41 -2.82 1.82
C ILE A 3 -9.72 -2.30 1.20
N GLN A 4 -10.86 -2.93 1.53
CA GLN A 4 -12.18 -2.43 1.13
C GLN A 4 -12.46 -1.03 1.69
N LYS A 5 -11.97 -0.65 2.88
CA LYS A 5 -12.09 0.71 3.39
C LYS A 5 -11.22 1.72 2.64
N ILE A 6 -10.03 1.33 2.16
CA ILE A 6 -9.17 2.22 1.34
C ILE A 6 -9.76 2.42 -0.06
N LYS A 7 -10.30 1.33 -0.64
CA LYS A 7 -11.07 1.39 -1.89
C LYS A 7 -12.30 2.28 -1.74
N MET A 8 -13.00 2.21 -0.60
CA MET A 8 -14.13 3.06 -0.24
C MET A 8 -13.71 4.54 -0.07
N ILE A 9 -12.60 4.84 0.63
CA ILE A 9 -12.11 6.21 0.82
C ILE A 9 -11.84 6.94 -0.51
N CYS A 10 -11.28 6.23 -1.51
CA CYS A 10 -11.00 6.78 -2.84
C CYS A 10 -12.22 6.74 -3.79
N SER A 11 -13.12 5.77 -3.63
CA SER A 11 -14.30 5.59 -4.50
C SER A 11 -15.53 6.37 -4.05
N ASP A 12 -15.62 6.78 -2.78
CA ASP A 12 -16.77 7.51 -2.23
C ASP A 12 -16.87 8.94 -2.80
N ASP A 13 -15.80 9.49 -3.38
CA ASP A 13 -15.88 10.76 -4.12
C ASP A 13 -16.66 10.64 -5.44
N ILE A 14 -16.79 9.40 -5.95
CA ILE A 14 -17.08 9.11 -7.36
C ILE A 14 -18.54 8.66 -7.58
N ASN A 15 -19.24 8.23 -6.53
CA ASN A 15 -20.62 7.71 -6.60
C ASN A 15 -21.65 8.82 -6.31
N ILE A 16 -22.01 9.60 -7.33
CA ILE A 16 -23.12 10.55 -7.25
C ILE A 16 -24.41 9.83 -7.63
N GLY A 17 -25.17 9.42 -6.60
CA GLY A 17 -26.52 8.88 -6.71
C GLY A 17 -27.50 9.86 -7.34
N ASN A 18 -28.33 9.34 -8.24
CA ASN A 18 -29.33 10.08 -9.00
C ASN A 18 -30.56 10.39 -8.11
N HIS A 19 -30.53 11.50 -7.36
CA HIS A 19 -31.71 11.95 -6.62
C HIS A 19 -32.47 13.02 -7.42
N ARG A 20 -33.46 12.56 -8.20
CA ARG A 20 -34.50 13.41 -8.80
C ARG A 20 -35.46 13.88 -7.70
N GLY A 21 -35.21 15.05 -7.13
CA GLY A 21 -36.18 15.82 -6.35
C GLY A 21 -36.70 16.99 -7.18
N ARG A 22 -38.01 17.00 -7.46
CA ARG A 22 -38.71 17.99 -8.28
C ARG A 22 -39.06 19.21 -7.42
N VAL A 23 -38.45 20.39 -7.63
CA VAL A 23 -38.90 21.65 -6.97
C VAL A 23 -38.70 22.89 -7.88
N LYS A 24 -39.63 23.84 -7.71
CA LYS A 24 -39.88 25.16 -8.33
C LYS A 24 -38.67 25.98 -8.80
N VAL A 25 -38.90 26.73 -9.90
CA VAL A 25 -37.91 27.52 -10.63
C VAL A 25 -37.93 28.99 -10.16
N ASP A 26 -36.88 29.42 -9.46
CA ASP A 26 -36.53 30.82 -9.17
C ASP A 26 -35.29 31.24 -10.01
N MET A 27 -35.02 32.53 -10.26
CA MET A 27 -33.87 32.95 -11.10
C MET A 27 -32.50 32.47 -10.59
N ASP A 28 -32.34 32.26 -9.27
CA ASP A 28 -31.15 31.63 -8.67
C ASP A 28 -31.07 30.11 -8.94
N SER A 29 -32.20 29.48 -9.24
CA SER A 29 -32.27 28.05 -9.60
C SER A 29 -31.81 27.77 -11.04
N VAL A 30 -31.93 28.75 -11.95
CA VAL A 30 -31.55 28.58 -13.37
C VAL A 30 -30.04 28.53 -13.53
N GLN A 31 -29.28 29.35 -12.79
CA GLN A 31 -27.82 29.30 -12.79
C GLN A 31 -27.33 27.97 -12.15
N SER A 32 -27.96 27.54 -11.05
CA SER A 32 -27.70 26.24 -10.41
C SER A 32 -27.94 25.06 -11.37
N ASP A 33 -29.04 25.09 -12.14
CA ASP A 33 -29.35 24.08 -13.16
C ASP A 33 -28.39 24.13 -14.34
N SER A 34 -27.95 25.32 -14.78
CA SER A 34 -26.97 25.49 -15.84
C SER A 34 -25.61 24.90 -15.44
N ASN A 35 -25.14 25.20 -14.22
CA ASN A 35 -23.90 24.66 -13.67
C ASN A 35 -23.95 23.13 -13.55
N ALA A 36 -25.07 22.59 -13.05
CA ALA A 36 -25.27 21.14 -12.97
C ALA A 36 -25.36 20.48 -14.36
N SER A 37 -25.88 21.19 -15.35
CA SER A 37 -25.97 20.71 -16.74
C SER A 37 -24.61 20.72 -17.44
N TYR A 38 -23.80 21.75 -17.22
CA TYR A 38 -22.40 21.83 -17.67
C TYR A 38 -21.57 20.65 -17.13
N LEU A 39 -21.63 20.40 -15.82
CA LEU A 39 -20.92 19.27 -15.21
C LEU A 39 -21.40 17.92 -15.74
N ARG A 40 -22.70 17.76 -15.99
CA ARG A 40 -23.25 16.54 -16.64
C ARG A 40 -22.79 16.39 -18.07
N ALA A 41 -22.69 17.48 -18.84
CA ALA A 41 -22.20 17.45 -20.21
C ALA A 41 -20.72 17.01 -20.26
N ALA A 42 -19.89 17.54 -19.37
CA ALA A 42 -18.49 17.13 -19.24
C ALA A 42 -18.35 15.65 -18.87
N ARG A 43 -19.15 15.17 -17.90
CA ARG A 43 -19.18 13.75 -17.52
C ARG A 43 -19.64 12.84 -18.68
N ALA A 44 -20.57 13.32 -19.50
CA ALA A 44 -21.08 12.58 -20.65
C ALA A 44 -20.15 12.64 -21.88
N GLY A 45 -19.07 13.43 -21.84
CA GLY A 45 -18.16 13.58 -22.97
C GLY A 45 -18.73 14.44 -24.12
N ASN A 46 -19.79 15.21 -23.87
CA ASN A 46 -20.40 16.04 -24.91
C ASN A 46 -19.67 17.39 -25.01
N LEU A 47 -18.60 17.41 -25.81
CA LEU A 47 -17.75 18.58 -26.01
C LEU A 47 -18.53 19.81 -26.52
N GLU A 48 -19.42 19.61 -27.49
CA GLU A 48 -20.21 20.71 -28.06
C GLU A 48 -21.03 21.43 -26.98
N LYS A 49 -21.73 20.67 -26.13
CA LYS A 49 -22.51 21.25 -25.02
C LYS A 49 -21.63 21.91 -23.99
N VAL A 50 -20.47 21.32 -23.66
CA VAL A 50 -19.49 21.93 -22.74
C VAL A 50 -19.09 23.31 -23.25
N LEU A 51 -18.73 23.42 -24.53
CA LEU A 51 -18.34 24.68 -25.16
C LEU A 51 -19.49 25.69 -25.21
N ASP A 52 -20.71 25.25 -25.51
CA ASP A 52 -21.86 26.14 -25.51
C ASP A 52 -22.17 26.70 -24.12
N TYR A 53 -22.05 25.89 -23.06
CA TYR A 53 -22.18 26.40 -21.70
C TYR A 53 -21.10 27.42 -21.35
N LEU A 54 -19.84 27.20 -21.77
CA LEU A 54 -18.76 28.17 -21.55
C LEU A 54 -19.01 29.49 -22.30
N LYS A 55 -19.53 29.44 -23.54
CA LYS A 55 -19.93 30.64 -24.29
C LYS A 55 -21.06 31.41 -23.61
N THR A 56 -21.97 30.72 -22.92
CA THR A 56 -23.04 31.36 -22.14
C THR A 56 -22.54 32.00 -20.84
N GLY A 57 -21.25 31.89 -20.52
CA GLY A 57 -20.63 32.51 -19.35
C GLY A 57 -20.61 31.64 -18.10
N VAL A 58 -20.78 30.31 -18.23
CA VAL A 58 -20.53 29.40 -17.11
C VAL A 58 -19.04 29.43 -16.76
N ASP A 59 -18.72 29.61 -15.48
CA ASP A 59 -17.34 29.54 -15.01
C ASP A 59 -16.77 28.12 -15.23
N ILE A 60 -15.67 28.04 -15.97
CA ILE A 60 -14.99 26.79 -16.31
C ILE A 60 -14.57 25.98 -15.07
N ASN A 61 -14.26 26.67 -13.97
CA ASN A 61 -13.77 26.06 -12.72
C ASN A 61 -14.88 25.75 -11.72
N ILE A 62 -16.15 25.90 -12.11
CA ILE A 62 -17.28 25.61 -11.22
C ILE A 62 -17.25 24.16 -10.73
N CYS A 63 -17.57 23.97 -9.46
CA CYS A 63 -17.54 22.66 -8.81
C CYS A 63 -18.87 22.32 -8.14
N ASN A 64 -19.12 21.01 -7.99
CA ASN A 64 -20.29 20.52 -7.26
C ASN A 64 -20.03 20.50 -5.73
N GLN A 65 -20.99 19.95 -4.99
CA GLN A 65 -20.92 19.86 -3.52
C GLN A 65 -19.71 19.07 -2.99
N ASN A 66 -19.08 18.22 -3.80
CA ASN A 66 -17.89 17.44 -3.43
C ASN A 66 -16.58 18.12 -3.88
N GLY A 67 -16.66 19.28 -4.55
CA GLY A 67 -15.51 19.96 -5.14
C GLY A 67 -15.09 19.40 -6.49
N LEU A 68 -15.91 18.58 -7.15
CA LEU A 68 -15.63 18.09 -8.51
C LEU A 68 -16.06 19.14 -9.54
N ASN A 69 -15.12 19.53 -10.40
CA ASN A 69 -15.37 20.37 -11.58
C ASN A 69 -15.51 19.52 -12.86
N ALA A 70 -15.72 20.18 -14.01
CA ALA A 70 -15.83 19.51 -15.31
C ALA A 70 -14.58 18.69 -15.65
N LEU A 71 -13.39 19.22 -15.36
CA LEU A 71 -12.11 18.55 -15.62
C LEU A 71 -12.01 17.21 -14.86
N HIS A 72 -12.38 17.18 -13.58
CA HIS A 72 -12.40 15.94 -12.79
C HIS A 72 -13.35 14.88 -13.37
N LEU A 73 -14.56 15.30 -13.76
CA LEU A 73 -15.59 14.40 -14.28
C LEU A 73 -15.22 13.83 -15.64
N ALA A 74 -14.72 14.68 -16.56
CA ALA A 74 -14.23 14.25 -17.86
C ALA A 74 -13.02 13.33 -17.73
N SER A 75 -12.09 13.65 -16.81
CA SER A 75 -10.88 12.86 -16.57
C SER A 75 -11.17 11.46 -16.05
N LYS A 76 -12.20 11.31 -15.21
CA LYS A 76 -12.63 10.01 -14.70
C LYS A 76 -13.16 9.10 -15.80
N GLU A 77 -14.04 9.64 -16.63
CA GLU A 77 -14.75 8.88 -17.66
C GLU A 77 -13.91 8.70 -18.93
N GLY A 78 -12.74 9.35 -19.02
CA GLY A 78 -11.77 9.15 -20.11
C GLY A 78 -11.98 10.06 -21.33
N HIS A 79 -12.70 11.17 -21.17
CA HIS A 79 -13.04 12.05 -22.29
C HIS A 79 -11.89 12.99 -22.64
N VAL A 80 -10.90 12.48 -23.38
CA VAL A 80 -9.65 13.20 -23.74
C VAL A 80 -9.94 14.54 -24.42
N ASP A 81 -10.83 14.58 -25.41
CA ASP A 81 -11.14 15.80 -26.16
C ASP A 81 -11.71 16.91 -25.27
N VAL A 82 -12.58 16.53 -24.32
CA VAL A 82 -13.14 17.47 -23.34
C VAL A 82 -12.05 17.96 -22.38
N VAL A 83 -11.18 17.07 -21.91
CA VAL A 83 -10.06 17.43 -21.03
C VAL A 83 -9.11 18.41 -21.72
N ALA A 84 -8.67 18.07 -22.94
CA ALA A 84 -7.75 18.89 -23.72
C ALA A 84 -8.33 20.29 -23.97
N GLU A 85 -9.61 20.38 -24.35
CA GLU A 85 -10.23 21.66 -24.65
C GLU A 85 -10.47 22.51 -23.38
N LEU A 86 -10.86 21.89 -22.26
CA LEU A 86 -10.97 22.59 -20.99
C LEU A 86 -9.64 23.19 -20.53
N LEU A 87 -8.53 22.46 -20.71
CA LEU A 87 -7.19 22.94 -20.34
C LEU A 87 -6.74 24.10 -21.24
N LYS A 88 -6.97 24.01 -22.56
CA LYS A 88 -6.70 25.13 -23.49
C LYS A 88 -7.47 26.39 -23.13
N LEU A 89 -8.70 26.25 -22.64
CA LEU A 89 -9.55 27.35 -22.20
C LEU A 89 -9.21 27.88 -20.78
N GLY A 90 -8.15 27.36 -20.16
CA GLY A 90 -7.65 27.86 -18.88
C GLY A 90 -8.31 27.23 -17.65
N ALA A 91 -8.85 26.02 -17.76
CA ALA A 91 -9.25 25.25 -16.58
C ALA A 91 -8.03 25.03 -15.67
N ASN A 92 -8.22 25.19 -14.35
CA ASN A 92 -7.15 24.94 -13.40
C ASN A 92 -6.82 23.43 -13.35
N VAL A 93 -5.66 23.05 -13.89
CA VAL A 93 -5.19 21.67 -14.00
C VAL A 93 -5.02 20.97 -12.65
N ASP A 94 -4.60 21.71 -11.62
CA ASP A 94 -4.39 21.23 -10.25
C ASP A 94 -5.53 21.60 -9.30
N ALA A 95 -6.72 21.92 -9.85
CA ALA A 95 -7.92 22.06 -9.04
C ALA A 95 -8.12 20.80 -8.21
N ALA A 96 -8.36 20.96 -6.91
CA ALA A 96 -8.50 19.86 -5.97
C ALA A 96 -9.94 19.75 -5.45
N THR A 97 -10.44 18.51 -5.28
CA THR A 97 -11.70 18.25 -4.60
C THR A 97 -11.58 18.54 -3.10
N LYS A 98 -12.69 18.41 -2.36
CA LYS A 98 -12.69 18.55 -0.89
C LYS A 98 -11.75 17.59 -0.17
N LYS A 99 -11.43 16.44 -0.77
CA LYS A 99 -10.46 15.46 -0.25
C LYS A 99 -9.04 15.66 -0.79
N GLY A 100 -8.79 16.75 -1.52
CA GLY A 100 -7.49 17.05 -2.12
C GLY A 100 -7.18 16.27 -3.40
N ASN A 101 -8.14 15.55 -3.99
CA ASN A 101 -7.89 14.80 -5.22
C ASN A 101 -7.92 15.75 -6.41
N THR A 102 -6.89 15.73 -7.25
CA THR A 102 -6.84 16.46 -8.53
C THR A 102 -7.38 15.63 -9.68
N ALA A 103 -7.56 16.24 -10.86
CA ALA A 103 -7.92 15.51 -12.08
C ALA A 103 -6.93 14.36 -12.38
N LEU A 104 -5.64 14.57 -12.11
CA LEU A 104 -4.58 13.58 -12.31
C LEU A 104 -4.72 12.37 -11.37
N HIS A 105 -5.11 12.59 -10.12
CA HIS A 105 -5.42 11.49 -9.19
C HIS A 105 -6.57 10.62 -9.72
N ILE A 106 -7.65 11.26 -10.15
CA ILE A 106 -8.86 10.56 -10.62
C ILE A 106 -8.58 9.79 -11.91
N ALA A 107 -7.89 10.40 -12.88
CA ALA A 107 -7.49 9.74 -14.12
C ALA A 107 -6.56 8.55 -13.85
N SER A 108 -5.63 8.70 -12.91
CA SER A 108 -4.69 7.63 -12.53
C SER A 108 -5.37 6.47 -11.83
N LEU A 109 -6.35 6.74 -10.96
CA LEU A 109 -7.17 5.70 -10.31
C LEU A 109 -8.07 4.96 -11.33
N ALA A 110 -8.62 5.69 -12.30
CA ALA A 110 -9.49 5.14 -13.34
C ALA A 110 -8.74 4.44 -14.48
N GLY A 111 -7.40 4.59 -14.56
CA GLY A 111 -6.58 3.98 -15.61
C GLY A 111 -6.63 4.70 -16.95
N GLN A 112 -7.02 5.98 -16.97
CA GLN A 112 -7.21 6.75 -18.20
C GLN A 112 -5.87 7.30 -18.71
N ALA A 113 -5.06 6.45 -19.34
CA ALA A 113 -3.69 6.76 -19.73
C ALA A 113 -3.56 7.99 -20.65
N GLU A 114 -4.45 8.14 -21.64
CA GLU A 114 -4.43 9.32 -22.53
C GLU A 114 -4.77 10.62 -21.79
N VAL A 115 -5.73 10.58 -20.88
CA VAL A 115 -6.07 11.73 -20.03
C VAL A 115 -4.90 12.09 -19.11
N VAL A 116 -4.25 11.09 -18.52
CA VAL A 116 -3.05 11.29 -17.68
C VAL A 116 -1.96 12.00 -18.49
N ARG A 117 -1.71 11.58 -19.73
CA ARG A 117 -0.77 12.25 -20.64
C ARG A 117 -1.13 13.71 -20.84
N GLU A 118 -2.37 13.97 -21.24
CA GLU A 118 -2.85 15.33 -21.51
C GLU A 118 -2.69 16.25 -20.28
N LEU A 119 -3.08 15.77 -19.09
CA LEU A 119 -2.96 16.52 -17.85
C LEU A 119 -1.49 16.87 -17.52
N VAL A 120 -0.58 15.90 -17.62
CA VAL A 120 0.85 16.12 -17.33
C VAL A 120 1.50 17.05 -18.36
N THR A 121 1.16 16.92 -19.65
CA THR A 121 1.62 17.84 -20.70
C THR A 121 1.15 19.28 -20.47
N ASN A 122 -0.03 19.47 -19.88
CA ASN A 122 -0.56 20.78 -19.49
C ASN A 122 -0.11 21.22 -18.07
N GLY A 123 0.94 20.60 -17.51
CA GLY A 123 1.59 21.08 -16.30
C GLY A 123 0.97 20.59 -14.99
N ALA A 124 0.16 19.52 -15.00
CA ALA A 124 -0.34 18.90 -13.76
C ALA A 124 0.83 18.48 -12.85
N ASN A 125 0.69 18.73 -11.55
CA ASN A 125 1.68 18.27 -10.58
C ASN A 125 1.62 16.75 -10.39
N VAL A 126 2.58 16.03 -11.00
CA VAL A 126 2.74 14.56 -10.93
C VAL A 126 2.94 14.02 -9.51
N ASN A 127 3.32 14.89 -8.57
CA ASN A 127 3.58 14.57 -7.16
C ASN A 127 2.55 15.21 -6.22
N ALA A 128 1.41 15.69 -6.75
CA ALA A 128 0.33 16.20 -5.94
C ALA A 128 -0.10 15.16 -4.88
N GLN A 129 -0.43 15.64 -3.69
CA GLN A 129 -0.90 14.79 -2.60
C GLN A 129 -2.34 15.14 -2.25
N SER A 130 -3.20 14.12 -2.20
CA SER A 130 -4.52 14.24 -1.58
C SER A 130 -4.41 14.53 -0.08
N GLN A 131 -5.55 14.80 0.57
CA GLN A 131 -5.61 15.04 2.01
C GLN A 131 -5.03 13.89 2.86
N ASN A 132 -5.06 12.66 2.34
CA ASN A 132 -4.51 11.47 3.00
C ASN A 132 -3.06 11.17 2.57
N GLY A 133 -2.45 12.04 1.76
CA GLY A 133 -1.09 11.88 1.25
C GLY A 133 -0.97 10.94 0.05
N PHE A 134 -2.07 10.45 -0.53
CA PHE A 134 -2.02 9.62 -1.75
C PHE A 134 -1.57 10.45 -2.94
N THR A 135 -0.67 9.90 -3.76
CA THR A 135 -0.22 10.48 -5.03
C THR A 135 -0.91 9.82 -6.22
N PRO A 136 -0.86 10.41 -7.43
CA PRO A 136 -1.35 9.76 -8.65
C PRO A 136 -0.67 8.40 -8.91
N LEU A 137 0.64 8.31 -8.69
CA LEU A 137 1.40 7.06 -8.84
C LEU A 137 0.93 5.98 -7.86
N TYR A 138 0.60 6.36 -6.62
CA TYR A 138 0.01 5.44 -5.65
C TYR A 138 -1.32 4.86 -6.15
N MET A 139 -2.21 5.72 -6.68
CA MET A 139 -3.53 5.29 -7.18
C MET A 139 -3.42 4.36 -8.39
N ALA A 140 -2.55 4.70 -9.35
CA ALA A 140 -2.28 3.85 -10.51
C ALA A 140 -1.69 2.50 -10.09
N ALA A 141 -0.76 2.50 -9.14
CA ALA A 141 -0.15 1.28 -8.62
C ALA A 141 -1.14 0.41 -7.84
N GLN A 142 -2.11 1.01 -7.13
CA GLN A 142 -3.14 0.27 -6.40
C GLN A 142 -4.09 -0.50 -7.33
N GLU A 143 -4.48 0.10 -8.45
CA GLU A 143 -5.47 -0.47 -9.38
C GLU A 143 -4.82 -1.21 -10.57
N ASN A 144 -3.51 -1.44 -10.55
CA ASN A 144 -2.74 -2.17 -11.57
C ASN A 144 -2.70 -1.50 -12.96
N HIS A 145 -2.67 -0.17 -13.03
CA HIS A 145 -2.64 0.56 -14.30
C HIS A 145 -1.20 0.74 -14.79
N LEU A 146 -0.63 -0.31 -15.38
CA LEU A 146 0.79 -0.37 -15.78
C LEU A 146 1.23 0.80 -16.67
N ASP A 147 0.43 1.16 -17.67
CA ASP A 147 0.76 2.23 -18.62
C ASP A 147 0.80 3.61 -17.95
N VAL A 148 -0.12 3.84 -17.01
CA VAL A 148 -0.15 5.05 -16.18
C VAL A 148 1.06 5.10 -15.26
N VAL A 149 1.37 3.98 -14.58
CA VAL A 149 2.55 3.89 -13.70
C VAL A 149 3.83 4.19 -14.48
N ARG A 150 4.00 3.59 -15.66
CA ARG A 150 5.16 3.83 -16.54
C ARG A 150 5.29 5.30 -16.91
N PHE A 151 4.21 5.88 -17.43
CA PHE A 151 4.23 7.26 -17.87
C PHE A 151 4.50 8.24 -16.71
N LEU A 152 3.93 8.00 -15.52
CA LEU A 152 4.19 8.84 -14.35
C LEU A 152 5.65 8.75 -13.90
N LEU A 153 6.27 7.56 -13.93
CA LEU A 153 7.69 7.39 -13.61
C LEU A 153 8.60 8.10 -14.60
N GLU A 154 8.31 8.01 -15.90
CA GLU A 154 9.03 8.72 -16.97
C GLU A 154 8.96 10.25 -16.79
N ASN A 155 7.91 10.77 -16.14
CA ASN A 155 7.71 12.18 -15.85
C ASN A 155 8.10 12.58 -14.41
N ASN A 156 9.08 11.88 -13.81
CA ASN A 156 9.65 12.19 -12.49
C ASN A 156 8.65 12.10 -11.31
N SER A 157 7.67 11.20 -11.38
CA SER A 157 6.85 10.89 -10.21
C SER A 157 7.68 10.20 -9.13
N SER A 158 7.57 10.68 -7.90
CA SER A 158 8.34 10.20 -6.76
C SER A 158 7.74 8.94 -6.16
N GLN A 159 8.54 7.89 -6.12
CA GLN A 159 8.17 6.61 -5.51
C GLN A 159 8.24 6.63 -3.97
N SER A 160 8.91 7.63 -3.40
CA SER A 160 9.19 7.72 -1.95
C SER A 160 8.15 8.50 -1.16
N ILE A 161 7.23 9.19 -1.83
CA ILE A 161 6.17 9.94 -1.14
C ILE A 161 5.22 8.93 -0.49
N ALA A 162 5.31 8.85 0.84
CA ALA A 162 4.56 7.93 1.66
C ALA A 162 3.35 8.65 2.29
N THR A 163 2.19 8.00 2.30
CA THR A 163 0.98 8.51 2.95
C THR A 163 1.15 8.59 4.47
N GLU A 164 0.58 9.60 5.13
CA GLU A 164 0.63 9.73 6.60
C GLU A 164 -0.30 8.75 7.37
N VAL A 165 -0.94 7.81 6.66
CA VAL A 165 -1.92 6.90 7.24
C VAL A 165 -1.23 5.81 8.08
N CYS A 166 -1.08 6.07 9.37
CA CYS A 166 -0.70 5.09 10.38
C CYS A 166 -1.86 4.11 10.61
N VAL A 167 -1.71 2.86 10.18
CA VAL A 167 -2.64 1.79 10.57
C VAL A 167 -2.03 1.02 11.73
N CYS A 168 -2.49 1.32 12.94
CA CYS A 168 -2.22 0.45 14.09
C CYS A 168 -2.90 -0.90 13.85
N VAL A 169 -2.11 -1.97 13.70
CA VAL A 169 -2.58 -3.33 13.91
C VAL A 169 -2.11 -3.74 15.29
N CYS A 170 -3.02 -3.75 16.25
CA CYS A 170 -2.75 -4.21 17.60
C CYS A 170 -2.43 -5.71 17.58
N VAL A 171 -1.16 -6.06 17.81
CA VAL A 171 -0.72 -7.44 18.06
C VAL A 171 -0.42 -7.60 19.56
N CYS A 172 -1.42 -7.31 20.40
CA CYS A 172 -1.47 -7.48 21.88
C CYS A 172 -0.31 -6.90 22.73
N VAL A 173 -0.47 -7.01 24.06
CA VAL A 173 0.10 -6.17 25.14
C VAL A 173 1.64 -6.13 25.29
N CYS A 174 2.45 -6.85 24.51
CA CYS A 174 3.90 -6.91 24.75
C CYS A 174 4.83 -6.90 23.51
N VAL A 175 4.32 -6.92 22.28
CA VAL A 175 5.20 -6.91 21.07
C VAL A 175 4.51 -6.15 19.94
N CYS A 176 4.81 -4.86 19.80
CA CYS A 176 4.37 -4.08 18.64
C CYS A 176 5.29 -4.41 17.46
N VAL A 177 4.79 -5.12 16.46
CA VAL A 177 5.38 -5.09 15.11
C VAL A 177 4.84 -3.84 14.43
N CYS A 178 5.55 -2.74 14.62
CA CYS A 178 5.25 -1.48 13.94
C CYS A 178 5.78 -1.57 12.51
N VAL A 179 4.96 -1.96 11.54
CA VAL A 179 5.19 -1.56 10.15
C VAL A 179 4.46 -0.23 9.95
N CYS A 180 4.96 0.82 10.60
CA CYS A 180 4.40 2.18 10.52
C CYS A 180 5.05 2.97 9.38
N ASP A 181 5.38 2.31 8.28
CA ASP A 181 6.01 2.94 7.14
C ASP A 181 4.90 3.26 6.16
N GLY A 182 4.68 4.55 5.88
CA GLY A 182 3.58 4.99 5.04
C GLY A 182 3.53 4.23 3.72
N PHE A 183 2.34 3.99 3.19
CA PHE A 183 2.17 3.13 2.03
C PHE A 183 2.74 3.82 0.79
N THR A 184 3.86 3.30 0.31
CA THR A 184 4.45 3.69 -0.97
C THR A 184 3.70 3.01 -2.13
N PRO A 185 3.81 3.53 -3.37
CA PRO A 185 3.27 2.85 -4.54
C PRO A 185 3.71 1.38 -4.68
N LEU A 186 4.97 1.09 -4.33
CA LEU A 186 5.50 -0.27 -4.32
C LEU A 186 4.84 -1.15 -3.26
N ALA A 187 4.64 -0.63 -2.04
CA ALA A 187 4.02 -1.37 -0.96
C ALA A 187 2.56 -1.74 -1.27
N VAL A 188 1.80 -0.82 -1.88
CA VAL A 188 0.41 -1.11 -2.28
C VAL A 188 0.37 -2.10 -3.45
N ALA A 189 1.24 -1.98 -4.45
CA ALA A 189 1.30 -2.94 -5.56
C ALA A 189 1.62 -4.36 -5.07
N LEU A 190 2.58 -4.51 -4.14
CA LEU A 190 2.90 -5.79 -3.48
C LEU A 190 1.73 -6.33 -2.66
N GLN A 191 1.03 -5.47 -1.93
CA GLN A 191 -0.11 -5.88 -1.12
C GLN A 191 -1.26 -6.42 -1.97
N GLN A 192 -1.42 -5.91 -3.19
CA GLN A 192 -2.44 -6.33 -4.15
C GLN A 192 -1.99 -7.49 -5.05
N GLY A 193 -0.69 -7.81 -5.10
CA GLY A 193 -0.14 -8.86 -5.96
C GLY A 193 0.03 -8.44 -7.42
N HIS A 194 0.30 -7.15 -7.66
CA HIS A 194 0.44 -6.59 -9.01
C HIS A 194 1.87 -6.75 -9.54
N ASP A 195 2.26 -7.98 -9.86
CA ASP A 195 3.64 -8.40 -10.23
C ASP A 195 4.31 -7.47 -11.26
N GLN A 196 3.58 -7.05 -12.30
CA GLN A 196 4.13 -6.20 -13.37
C GLN A 196 4.42 -4.77 -12.89
N VAL A 197 3.51 -4.18 -12.12
CA VAL A 197 3.70 -2.86 -11.52
C VAL A 197 4.82 -2.89 -10.48
N VAL A 198 4.89 -3.95 -9.68
CA VAL A 198 5.99 -4.17 -8.72
C VAL A 198 7.32 -4.21 -9.45
N SER A 199 7.43 -5.00 -10.52
CA SER A 199 8.66 -5.11 -11.32
C SER A 199 9.07 -3.75 -11.88
N LEU A 200 8.13 -3.02 -12.47
CA LEU A 200 8.37 -1.70 -13.06
C LEU A 200 8.83 -0.67 -12.01
N LEU A 201 8.20 -0.64 -10.84
CA LEU A 201 8.59 0.24 -9.73
C LEU A 201 10.00 -0.11 -9.23
N LEU A 202 10.31 -1.40 -9.07
CA LEU A 202 11.63 -1.85 -8.63
C LEU A 202 12.75 -1.53 -9.62
N GLU A 203 12.49 -1.61 -10.92
CA GLU A 203 13.44 -1.23 -11.98
C GLU A 203 13.78 0.26 -11.94
N ASN A 204 12.79 1.10 -11.61
CA ASN A 204 12.95 2.56 -11.58
C ASN A 204 13.32 3.11 -10.17
N ASP A 205 13.35 2.27 -9.13
CA ASP A 205 13.54 2.71 -7.75
C ASP A 205 14.98 3.18 -7.47
N THR A 206 15.10 4.44 -7.08
CA THR A 206 16.36 5.05 -6.62
C THR A 206 16.63 4.63 -5.17
N LYS A 207 17.28 3.48 -4.99
CA LYS A 207 17.97 2.99 -3.77
C LYS A 207 17.74 3.83 -2.50
N GLY A 208 16.65 3.61 -1.76
CA GLY A 208 16.56 4.13 -0.39
C GLY A 208 15.14 4.28 0.16
N LYS A 209 14.91 3.69 1.34
CA LYS A 209 13.68 3.75 2.17
C LYS A 209 12.44 3.00 1.66
N VAL A 210 12.14 2.98 0.35
CA VAL A 210 10.93 2.31 -0.21
C VAL A 210 11.01 0.78 -0.15
N ARG A 211 12.23 0.22 -0.22
CA ARG A 211 12.46 -1.24 -0.23
C ARG A 211 12.28 -1.90 1.14
N LEU A 212 12.47 -1.15 2.23
CA LEU A 212 12.43 -1.69 3.60
C LEU A 212 11.04 -2.26 3.93
N PRO A 213 9.90 -1.58 3.65
CA PRO A 213 8.58 -2.15 3.88
C PRO A 213 8.22 -3.27 2.88
N ALA A 214 8.74 -3.18 1.65
CA ALA A 214 8.41 -4.09 0.56
C ALA A 214 8.78 -5.56 0.85
N LEU A 215 10.00 -5.81 1.34
CA LEU A 215 10.45 -7.17 1.62
C LEU A 215 9.70 -7.81 2.81
N HIS A 216 9.33 -7.00 3.80
CA HIS A 216 8.47 -7.42 4.90
C HIS A 216 7.05 -7.81 4.43
N ILE A 217 6.48 -7.06 3.48
CA ILE A 217 5.17 -7.37 2.88
C ILE A 217 5.23 -8.67 2.08
N ALA A 218 6.26 -8.83 1.25
CA ALA A 218 6.47 -10.06 0.48
C ALA A 218 6.61 -11.29 1.41
N ALA A 219 7.40 -11.16 2.48
CA ALA A 219 7.56 -12.19 3.51
C ALA A 219 6.25 -12.54 4.23
N ARG A 220 5.37 -11.57 4.48
CA ARG A 220 4.04 -11.79 5.06
C ARG A 220 3.09 -12.54 4.13
N LYS A 221 3.20 -12.32 2.82
CA LYS A 221 2.30 -12.87 1.79
C LYS A 221 2.79 -14.17 1.16
N ASP A 222 3.96 -14.66 1.56
CA ASP A 222 4.69 -15.76 0.91
C ASP A 222 4.97 -15.49 -0.58
N ASP A 223 5.12 -14.21 -0.95
CA ASP A 223 5.39 -13.80 -2.32
C ASP A 223 6.88 -13.93 -2.63
N THR A 224 7.25 -15.14 -3.05
CA THR A 224 8.63 -15.48 -3.42
C THR A 224 9.14 -14.74 -4.65
N LYS A 225 8.27 -14.40 -5.60
CA LYS A 225 8.68 -13.69 -6.83
C LYS A 225 9.11 -12.28 -6.49
N SER A 226 8.25 -11.54 -5.79
CA SER A 226 8.56 -10.18 -5.35
C SER A 226 9.74 -10.15 -4.41
N ALA A 227 9.83 -11.10 -3.47
CA ALA A 227 10.99 -11.22 -2.58
C ALA A 227 12.28 -11.49 -3.38
N ALA A 228 12.24 -12.34 -4.41
CA ALA A 228 13.40 -12.65 -5.24
C ALA A 228 13.89 -11.43 -6.03
N LEU A 229 12.95 -10.64 -6.57
CA LEU A 229 13.23 -9.37 -7.29
C LEU A 229 13.81 -8.31 -6.35
N LEU A 230 13.22 -8.15 -5.16
CA LEU A 230 13.72 -7.24 -4.12
C LEU A 230 15.16 -7.58 -3.71
N LEU A 231 15.44 -8.88 -3.52
CA LEU A 231 16.76 -9.40 -3.14
C LEU A 231 17.73 -9.55 -4.31
N GLN A 232 17.31 -9.30 -5.56
CA GLN A 232 18.20 -9.25 -6.72
C GLN A 232 18.86 -7.88 -6.82
N ASN A 233 18.11 -6.82 -6.48
CA ASN A 233 18.58 -5.44 -6.53
C ASN A 233 19.17 -4.93 -5.20
N ASP A 234 18.96 -5.66 -4.09
CA ASP A 234 19.49 -5.36 -2.76
C ASP A 234 20.08 -6.64 -2.15
N HIS A 235 21.26 -6.53 -1.54
CA HIS A 235 21.98 -7.69 -0.99
C HIS A 235 21.62 -7.96 0.48
N ASN A 236 20.97 -7.02 1.18
CA ASN A 236 20.66 -7.21 2.59
C ASN A 236 19.26 -7.81 2.80
N ALA A 237 19.20 -9.09 3.14
CA ALA A 237 17.95 -9.78 3.49
C ALA A 237 17.47 -9.49 4.93
N ASP A 238 18.34 -8.91 5.78
CA ASP A 238 18.09 -8.62 7.19
C ASP A 238 17.66 -7.17 7.44
N VAL A 239 16.90 -6.60 6.50
CA VAL A 239 16.33 -5.26 6.68
C VAL A 239 15.42 -5.22 7.90
N GLU A 240 15.60 -4.26 8.78
CA GLU A 240 14.81 -4.16 10.01
C GLU A 240 13.60 -3.23 9.85
N SER A 241 12.45 -3.67 10.35
CA SER A 241 11.31 -2.80 10.63
C SER A 241 11.61 -1.82 11.77
N LYS A 242 10.75 -0.81 11.97
CA LYS A 242 10.82 0.08 13.15
C LYS A 242 10.81 -0.65 14.49
N SER A 243 10.34 -1.90 14.51
CA SER A 243 10.30 -2.78 15.69
C SER A 243 11.52 -3.71 15.81
N GLY A 244 12.48 -3.66 14.89
CA GLY A 244 13.67 -4.53 14.85
C GLY A 244 13.41 -5.93 14.28
N PHE A 245 12.20 -6.21 13.80
CA PHE A 245 11.91 -7.48 13.12
C PHE A 245 12.41 -7.43 11.68
N THR A 246 13.02 -8.52 11.23
CA THR A 246 13.42 -8.76 9.83
C THR A 246 12.33 -9.48 9.03
N PRO A 247 12.42 -9.55 7.69
CA PRO A 247 11.50 -10.33 6.87
C PRO A 247 11.42 -11.81 7.29
N LEU A 248 12.53 -12.39 7.74
CA LEU A 248 12.55 -13.78 8.23
C LEU A 248 11.70 -13.98 9.49
N HIS A 249 11.67 -13.00 10.40
CA HIS A 249 10.77 -13.03 11.56
C HIS A 249 9.30 -12.99 11.14
N ILE A 250 8.97 -12.17 10.13
CA ILE A 250 7.61 -12.10 9.61
C ILE A 250 7.23 -13.43 8.94
N ALA A 251 8.07 -13.97 8.08
CA ALA A 251 7.84 -15.27 7.47
C ALA A 251 7.65 -16.36 8.54
N ALA A 252 8.46 -16.34 9.60
CA ALA A 252 8.36 -17.26 10.72
C ALA A 252 7.04 -17.14 11.51
N HIS A 253 6.51 -15.92 11.64
CA HIS A 253 5.22 -15.67 12.30
C HIS A 253 4.05 -16.27 11.53
N TYR A 254 4.02 -16.07 10.21
CA TYR A 254 2.94 -16.55 9.34
C TYR A 254 3.13 -18.00 8.87
N GLY A 255 4.30 -18.59 9.10
CA GLY A 255 4.61 -19.96 8.67
C GLY A 255 4.92 -20.06 7.17
N ASN A 256 5.36 -18.97 6.55
CA ASN A 256 5.60 -18.87 5.12
C ASN A 256 6.95 -19.50 4.73
N ILE A 257 6.94 -20.81 4.48
CA ILE A 257 8.14 -21.63 4.27
C ILE A 257 8.88 -21.25 2.98
N ASN A 258 8.16 -20.94 1.90
CA ASN A 258 8.78 -20.71 0.59
C ASN A 258 9.62 -19.44 0.61
N VAL A 259 9.05 -18.33 1.11
CA VAL A 259 9.79 -17.07 1.24
C VAL A 259 10.87 -17.13 2.31
N ALA A 260 10.67 -17.85 3.43
CA ALA A 260 11.72 -18.06 4.43
C ALA A 260 12.92 -18.82 3.86
N THR A 261 12.66 -19.85 3.06
CA THR A 261 13.71 -20.62 2.35
C THR A 261 14.49 -19.72 1.40
N LEU A 262 13.80 -18.87 0.64
CA LEU A 262 14.42 -17.89 -0.25
C LEU A 262 15.28 -16.88 0.51
N LEU A 263 14.76 -16.30 1.60
CA LEU A 263 15.49 -15.35 2.44
C LEU A 263 16.79 -15.96 2.99
N LEU A 264 16.72 -17.17 3.54
CA LEU A 264 17.88 -17.90 4.06
C LEU A 264 18.87 -18.25 2.95
N ASN A 265 18.41 -18.61 1.74
CA ASN A 265 19.29 -18.83 0.58
C ASN A 265 20.00 -17.55 0.11
N ARG A 266 19.40 -16.39 0.35
CA ARG A 266 19.94 -15.07 0.03
C ARG A 266 20.72 -14.46 1.20
N GLY A 267 21.10 -15.25 2.19
CA GLY A 267 22.00 -14.84 3.26
C GLY A 267 21.36 -14.18 4.47
N ALA A 268 20.03 -14.27 4.64
CA ALA A 268 19.37 -13.81 5.87
C ALA A 268 19.93 -14.55 7.10
N ALA A 269 20.23 -13.81 8.16
CA ALA A 269 20.73 -14.39 9.40
C ALA A 269 19.63 -15.20 10.12
N VAL A 270 19.84 -16.52 10.21
CA VAL A 270 18.88 -17.46 10.82
C VAL A 270 18.56 -17.12 12.29
N ASP A 271 19.55 -16.61 13.02
CA ASP A 271 19.47 -16.22 14.43
C ASP A 271 19.45 -14.70 14.63
N PHE A 272 19.00 -13.92 13.63
CA PHE A 272 18.89 -12.48 13.81
C PHE A 272 18.06 -12.15 15.05
N MET A 273 18.55 -11.25 15.90
CA MET A 273 17.88 -10.88 17.14
C MET A 273 17.14 -9.57 16.96
N ALA A 274 15.81 -9.65 16.95
CA ALA A 274 14.95 -8.46 17.04
C ALA A 274 14.98 -7.87 18.47
N ARG A 275 14.15 -6.86 18.72
CA ARG A 275 13.99 -6.31 20.08
C ARG A 275 13.69 -7.42 21.10
N ASN A 276 14.28 -7.27 22.30
CA ASN A 276 14.26 -8.27 23.38
C ASN A 276 14.96 -9.60 23.06
N ASP A 277 15.91 -9.59 22.12
CA ASP A 277 16.70 -10.75 21.72
C ASP A 277 15.84 -11.91 21.20
N ILE A 278 14.73 -11.55 20.55
CA ILE A 278 13.79 -12.51 19.95
C ILE A 278 14.35 -12.94 18.60
N THR A 279 14.50 -14.25 18.39
CA THR A 279 14.93 -14.83 17.11
C THR A 279 13.72 -15.34 16.29
N PRO A 280 13.87 -15.61 14.98
CA PRO A 280 12.81 -16.21 14.16
C PRO A 280 12.30 -17.55 14.72
N LEU A 281 13.19 -18.33 15.36
CA LEU A 281 12.84 -19.61 15.96
C LEU A 281 11.89 -19.45 17.16
N HIS A 282 12.08 -18.42 17.99
CA HIS A 282 11.12 -18.10 19.06
C HIS A 282 9.73 -17.76 18.50
N VAL A 283 9.70 -17.00 17.41
CA VAL A 283 8.45 -16.57 16.76
C VAL A 283 7.72 -17.78 16.17
N ALA A 284 8.42 -18.64 15.43
CA ALA A 284 7.87 -19.86 14.85
C ALA A 284 7.34 -20.80 15.95
N ALA A 285 8.09 -20.97 17.03
CA ALA A 285 7.71 -21.84 18.12
C ALA A 285 6.46 -21.34 18.87
N LYS A 286 6.39 -20.03 19.16
CA LYS A 286 5.22 -19.38 19.77
C LYS A 286 3.96 -19.45 18.91
N ARG A 287 4.10 -19.61 17.59
CA ARG A 287 2.98 -19.69 16.63
C ARG A 287 2.58 -21.12 16.30
N GLY A 288 3.35 -22.12 16.74
CA GLY A 288 3.09 -23.52 16.44
C GLY A 288 3.47 -23.92 15.01
N ASN A 289 4.31 -23.15 14.33
CA ASN A 289 4.67 -23.37 12.94
C ASN A 289 5.74 -24.48 12.81
N GLY A 290 5.37 -25.75 13.00
CA GLY A 290 6.30 -26.89 13.05
C GLY A 290 7.21 -27.01 11.82
N ASN A 291 6.69 -26.86 10.61
CA ASN A 291 7.51 -26.88 9.38
C ASN A 291 8.55 -25.75 9.35
N MET A 292 8.21 -24.59 9.91
CA MET A 292 9.13 -23.46 10.00
C MET A 292 10.20 -23.70 11.06
N VAL A 293 9.82 -24.25 12.22
CA VAL A 293 10.77 -24.66 13.27
C VAL A 293 11.79 -25.65 12.69
N LYS A 294 11.31 -26.66 11.95
CA LYS A 294 12.16 -27.62 11.24
C LYS A 294 13.12 -26.91 10.27
N LEU A 295 12.60 -26.06 9.39
CA LEU A 295 13.42 -25.32 8.42
C LEU A 295 14.51 -24.49 9.11
N LEU A 296 14.17 -23.74 10.15
CA LEU A 296 15.12 -22.88 10.87
C LEU A 296 16.23 -23.70 11.54
N LEU A 297 15.86 -24.81 12.20
CA LEU A 297 16.84 -25.71 12.83
C LEU A 297 17.75 -26.39 11.78
N ASP A 298 17.19 -26.84 10.66
CA ASP A 298 17.96 -27.44 9.56
C ASP A 298 18.93 -26.42 8.93
N ARG A 299 18.67 -25.12 9.10
CA ARG A 299 19.53 -24.01 8.68
C ARG A 299 20.44 -23.48 9.78
N GLY A 300 20.56 -24.20 10.90
CA GLY A 300 21.51 -23.90 11.97
C GLY A 300 21.03 -22.91 13.03
N ALA A 301 19.71 -22.70 13.18
CA ALA A 301 19.17 -21.88 14.26
C ALA A 301 19.57 -22.44 15.63
N LYS A 302 19.97 -21.56 16.55
CA LYS A 302 20.29 -21.93 17.94
C LYS A 302 19.03 -22.34 18.69
N ILE A 303 18.92 -23.63 18.98
CA ILE A 303 17.76 -24.23 19.66
C ILE A 303 17.56 -23.70 21.09
N ASP A 304 18.63 -23.24 21.73
CA ASP A 304 18.66 -22.75 23.11
C ASP A 304 18.84 -21.23 23.21
N ALA A 305 18.66 -20.51 22.09
CA ALA A 305 18.71 -19.05 22.07
C ALA A 305 17.80 -18.48 23.16
N LYS A 306 18.23 -17.39 23.81
CA LYS A 306 17.50 -16.79 24.92
C LYS A 306 17.07 -15.38 24.60
N THR A 307 15.80 -15.09 24.86
CA THR A 307 15.32 -13.70 24.90
C THR A 307 15.93 -12.96 26.10
N LYS A 308 15.71 -11.65 26.16
CA LYS A 308 16.11 -10.79 27.29
C LYS A 308 15.59 -11.29 28.67
N ASP A 309 14.45 -11.96 28.68
CA ASP A 309 13.81 -12.56 29.86
C ASP A 309 14.31 -13.99 30.17
N GLY A 310 15.22 -14.51 29.35
CA GLY A 310 15.78 -15.86 29.45
C GLY A 310 14.86 -16.95 28.90
N LEU A 311 13.82 -16.60 28.15
CA LEU A 311 12.92 -17.58 27.51
C LEU A 311 13.62 -18.20 26.30
N THR A 312 13.42 -19.50 26.10
CA THR A 312 13.93 -20.27 24.95
C THR A 312 12.78 -20.53 23.99
N PRO A 313 13.04 -20.95 22.74
CA PRO A 313 11.97 -21.36 21.82
C PRO A 313 11.06 -22.45 22.41
N LEU A 314 11.63 -23.37 23.19
CA LEU A 314 10.90 -24.42 23.91
C LEU A 314 9.89 -23.82 24.90
N HIS A 315 10.32 -22.85 25.73
CA HIS A 315 9.42 -22.15 26.64
C HIS A 315 8.27 -21.44 25.91
N CYS A 316 8.56 -20.84 24.74
CA CYS A 316 7.56 -20.19 23.93
C CYS A 316 6.52 -21.18 23.38
N GLY A 317 6.97 -22.33 22.85
CA GLY A 317 6.07 -23.39 22.36
C GLY A 317 5.21 -23.99 23.48
N ALA A 318 5.83 -24.30 24.62
CA ALA A 318 5.14 -24.88 25.77
C ALA A 318 4.10 -23.93 26.37
N ARG A 319 4.46 -22.65 26.61
CA ARG A 319 3.53 -21.64 27.14
C ARG A 319 2.35 -21.37 26.21
N SER A 320 2.53 -21.59 24.91
CA SER A 320 1.48 -21.43 23.91
C SER A 320 0.70 -22.72 23.62
N GLY A 321 1.04 -23.85 24.26
CA GLY A 321 0.33 -25.12 24.11
C GLY A 321 0.58 -25.83 22.77
N HIS A 322 1.72 -25.57 22.12
CA HIS A 322 2.05 -26.15 20.82
C HIS A 322 2.86 -27.45 20.97
N GLU A 323 2.17 -28.54 21.36
CA GLU A 323 2.77 -29.84 21.68
C GLU A 323 3.70 -30.38 20.58
N GLN A 324 3.25 -30.37 19.31
CA GLN A 324 4.07 -30.84 18.18
C GLN A 324 5.41 -30.11 18.05
N VAL A 325 5.43 -28.79 18.33
CA VAL A 325 6.66 -28.00 18.30
C VAL A 325 7.53 -28.32 19.51
N VAL A 326 6.92 -28.49 20.68
CA VAL A 326 7.64 -28.87 21.91
C VAL A 326 8.34 -30.21 21.72
N GLU A 327 7.60 -31.22 21.25
CA GLU A 327 8.14 -32.54 20.93
C GLU A 327 9.30 -32.45 19.94
N MET A 328 9.11 -31.74 18.82
CA MET A 328 10.15 -31.54 17.82
C MET A 328 11.42 -30.86 18.38
N LEU A 329 11.26 -29.86 19.26
CA LEU A 329 12.39 -29.19 19.89
C LEU A 329 13.11 -30.12 20.89
N LEU A 330 12.37 -30.92 21.66
CA LEU A 330 12.94 -31.90 22.59
C LEU A 330 13.70 -33.01 21.84
N ASP A 331 13.14 -33.54 20.77
CA ASP A 331 13.77 -34.55 19.91
C ASP A 331 15.09 -34.04 19.29
N ARG A 332 15.17 -32.74 19.04
CA ARG A 332 16.36 -32.05 18.52
C ARG A 332 17.33 -31.62 19.64
N GLY A 333 17.10 -32.01 20.88
CA GLY A 333 17.99 -31.80 22.01
C GLY A 333 17.84 -30.46 22.74
N ALA A 334 16.66 -29.82 22.66
CA ALA A 334 16.41 -28.58 23.40
C ALA A 334 16.53 -28.81 24.93
N PRO A 335 17.22 -27.93 25.68
CA PRO A 335 17.37 -28.10 27.12
C PRO A 335 16.05 -27.85 27.86
N ILE A 336 15.57 -28.87 28.60
CA ILE A 336 14.32 -28.82 29.38
C ILE A 336 14.41 -27.86 30.58
N LEU A 337 15.60 -27.77 31.21
CA LEU A 337 15.80 -27.06 32.49
C LEU A 337 16.42 -25.66 32.34
N SER A 338 16.21 -25.00 31.20
CA SER A 338 16.72 -23.63 31.01
C SER A 338 16.09 -22.66 32.03
N LYS A 339 16.90 -22.05 32.91
CA LYS A 339 16.41 -21.08 33.90
C LYS A 339 15.92 -19.79 33.23
N THR A 340 14.67 -19.40 33.52
CA THR A 340 14.06 -18.14 33.11
C THR A 340 14.12 -17.10 34.23
N LYS A 341 14.05 -15.80 33.92
CA LYS A 341 13.94 -14.74 34.94
C LYS A 341 12.53 -14.65 35.57
N VAL A 342 11.54 -15.28 34.94
CA VAL A 342 10.15 -15.39 35.41
C VAL A 342 9.99 -16.72 36.16
N ARG A 343 9.17 -16.75 37.22
CA ARG A 343 8.90 -17.94 38.07
C ARG A 343 8.73 -19.23 37.25
N PRO A 344 9.14 -20.41 37.77
CA PRO A 344 9.08 -21.66 37.03
C PRO A 344 7.65 -21.93 36.58
N LEU A 345 7.41 -21.84 35.28
CA LEU A 345 6.24 -22.43 34.67
C LEU A 345 6.54 -23.92 34.60
N LEU A 346 5.76 -24.71 35.33
CA LEU A 346 5.69 -26.16 35.14
C LEU A 346 5.39 -26.39 33.66
N LEU A 347 6.33 -27.06 32.98
CA LEU A 347 6.09 -27.75 31.73
C LEU A 347 4.97 -28.77 31.93
#